data_AF-A0A8T6DLV2-F1
#
_entry.id   AF-A0A8T6DLV2-F1
#
_cell.length_a   1.000
_cell.length_b   1.000
_cell.length_c   1.000
_cell.angle_alpha   90.00
_cell.angle_beta   90.00
_cell.angle_gamma   90.00
#
_symmetry.space_group_name_H-M   'P 1'
#
loop_
_entity.id
_entity.type
_entity.pdbx_description
1 polymer ?
#
loop_
_entity_poly.entity_id
_entity_poly.type
_entity_poly.pdbx_seq_one_letter_code
_entity_poly.pdbx_strand_id
1 'polypeptide(L)'
;MKLGVTYLGNRFVRHYAERDLPEIVETGCDYVVHTFSEYDLAFHSGETGALVDATRQAGLEAWLDCWGLGGLFAGEAFSDFLLQHPEAWQVRPDGERVPVACPNVPAFRELLRTWIEAAAGAGADAVFFDDPLAPAEAACVCHDCREAQPAFLEAQDGRTFQQWSLGRLMEDACDSARGLGLRTAVGVLPGSGLPEQLAAARAADVIAVSPLWRAHGQPVSPYVYDACAAVAAACHDSRQEPMAWLQAFSIPANRENEITQAAEAMVAAGIANVSTWCYRAGEQMTAIRSEQPQLAWETVVAAYRSLKAASAGG
;
A
#
# COMPACT_ATOMS: atom_id res chain seq x y z
N MET A 1 1.76 6.75 19.20
CA MET A 1 1.91 5.76 18.12
C MET A 1 0.54 5.40 17.58
N LYS A 2 0.35 5.52 16.26
CA LYS A 2 -0.76 4.94 15.50
C LYS A 2 -0.30 3.60 14.92
N LEU A 3 -1.11 2.55 15.04
CA LEU A 3 -0.78 1.19 14.62
C LEU A 3 -1.87 0.64 13.69
N GLY A 4 -1.47 -0.04 12.62
CA GLY A 4 -2.41 -0.68 11.69
C GLY A 4 -2.02 -2.10 11.34
N VAL A 5 -2.96 -2.87 10.80
CA VAL A 5 -2.68 -4.22 10.30
C VAL A 5 -3.45 -4.48 9.02
N THR A 6 -2.78 -5.12 8.06
CA THR A 6 -3.48 -5.61 6.87
C THR A 6 -4.23 -6.90 7.18
N TYR A 7 -5.51 -6.95 6.82
CA TYR A 7 -6.32 -8.16 6.84
C TYR A 7 -6.53 -8.69 5.42
N LEU A 8 -5.76 -9.72 5.07
CA LEU A 8 -5.82 -10.47 3.80
C LEU A 8 -6.79 -11.66 3.88
N GLY A 9 -7.62 -11.71 4.91
CA GLY A 9 -8.44 -12.88 5.23
C GLY A 9 -9.56 -13.13 4.21
N ASN A 10 -10.31 -14.19 4.44
CA ASN A 10 -11.45 -14.54 3.61
C ASN A 10 -12.63 -13.56 3.81
N ARG A 11 -13.58 -13.56 2.87
CA ARG A 11 -14.79 -12.72 2.92
C ARG A 11 -15.90 -13.28 3.83
N PHE A 12 -15.62 -14.27 4.69
CA PHE A 12 -16.61 -14.74 5.68
C PHE A 12 -16.67 -13.75 6.85
N VAL A 13 -17.51 -12.72 6.71
CA VAL A 13 -17.69 -11.61 7.66
C VAL A 13 -17.86 -12.10 9.10
N ARG A 14 -18.62 -13.18 9.32
CA ARG A 14 -18.81 -13.77 10.65
C ARG A 14 -17.50 -14.23 11.28
N HIS A 15 -16.63 -14.87 10.50
CA HIS A 15 -15.35 -15.35 11.00
C HIS A 15 -14.46 -14.16 11.38
N TYR A 16 -14.38 -13.15 10.51
CA TYR A 16 -13.66 -11.92 10.79
C TYR A 16 -14.16 -11.27 12.08
N ALA A 17 -15.46 -10.98 12.18
CA ALA A 17 -16.04 -10.25 13.30
C ALA A 17 -15.97 -11.02 14.64
N GLU A 18 -16.16 -12.34 14.63
CA GLU A 18 -16.22 -13.14 15.87
C GLU A 18 -14.87 -13.70 16.31
N ARG A 19 -13.86 -13.77 15.42
CA ARG A 19 -12.57 -14.42 15.70
C ARG A 19 -11.38 -13.50 15.50
N ASP A 20 -11.21 -12.99 14.28
CA ASP A 20 -9.97 -12.30 13.91
C ASP A 20 -9.96 -10.85 14.42
N LEU A 21 -11.08 -10.14 14.31
CA LEU A 21 -11.20 -8.76 14.74
C LEU A 21 -10.95 -8.57 16.25
N PRO A 22 -11.48 -9.42 17.16
CA PRO A 22 -11.12 -9.37 18.58
C PRO A 22 -9.61 -9.51 18.82
N GLU A 23 -8.94 -10.43 18.12
CA GLU A 23 -7.49 -10.61 18.23
C GLU A 23 -6.75 -9.35 17.76
N ILE A 24 -7.17 -8.76 16.64
CA ILE A 24 -6.62 -7.49 16.13
C ILE A 24 -6.78 -6.37 17.16
N VAL A 25 -7.96 -6.22 17.76
CA VAL A 25 -8.22 -5.22 18.82
C VAL A 25 -7.28 -5.43 20.01
N GLU A 26 -7.07 -6.67 20.45
CA GLU A 26 -6.17 -7.01 21.56
C GLU A 26 -4.69 -6.69 21.28
N THR A 27 -4.29 -6.56 20.00
CA THR A 27 -2.94 -6.11 19.65
C THR A 27 -2.72 -4.61 19.90
N GLY A 28 -3.79 -3.83 20.07
CA GLY A 28 -3.74 -2.38 20.21
C GLY A 28 -3.60 -1.63 18.89
N CYS A 29 -4.00 -2.25 17.76
CA CYS A 29 -4.19 -1.55 16.49
C CYS A 29 -5.23 -0.44 16.63
N ASP A 30 -5.08 0.61 15.83
CA ASP A 30 -6.02 1.73 15.71
C ASP A 30 -6.83 1.63 14.40
N TYR A 31 -6.36 0.84 13.42
CA TYR A 31 -7.03 0.65 12.14
C TYR A 31 -6.71 -0.70 11.48
N VAL A 32 -7.58 -1.12 10.56
CA VAL A 32 -7.41 -2.31 9.71
C VAL A 32 -7.42 -1.90 8.26
N VAL A 33 -6.44 -2.39 7.49
CA VAL A 33 -6.39 -2.25 6.04
C VAL A 33 -6.90 -3.54 5.42
N HIS A 34 -8.10 -3.50 4.84
CA HIS A 34 -8.67 -4.63 4.13
C HIS A 34 -8.27 -4.59 2.67
N THR A 35 -7.89 -5.73 2.12
CA THR A 35 -7.66 -5.81 0.68
C THR A 35 -8.98 -5.74 -0.08
N PHE A 36 -9.00 -4.97 -1.16
CA PHE A 36 -10.15 -4.82 -2.04
C PHE A 36 -9.69 -4.90 -3.49
N SER A 37 -9.55 -6.13 -3.99
CA SER A 37 -9.08 -6.42 -5.35
C SER A 37 -10.17 -6.25 -6.42
N GLU A 38 -9.81 -6.39 -7.70
CA GLU A 38 -10.80 -6.46 -8.79
C GLU A 38 -11.81 -7.60 -8.60
N TYR A 39 -11.36 -8.73 -8.07
CA TYR A 39 -12.23 -9.86 -7.76
C TYR A 39 -13.26 -9.51 -6.68
N ASP A 40 -12.85 -8.73 -5.68
CA ASP A 40 -13.75 -8.26 -4.64
C ASP A 40 -14.71 -7.20 -5.18
N LEU A 41 -14.22 -6.27 -6.00
CA LEU A 41 -15.05 -5.28 -6.64
C LEU A 41 -16.17 -5.96 -7.46
N ALA A 42 -15.84 -7.00 -8.21
CA ALA A 42 -16.79 -7.73 -9.04
C ALA A 42 -17.78 -8.60 -8.26
N PHE A 43 -17.34 -9.25 -7.18
CA PHE A 43 -18.11 -10.35 -6.55
C PHE A 43 -18.35 -10.20 -5.05
N HIS A 44 -17.61 -9.36 -4.33
CA HIS A 44 -17.61 -9.27 -2.87
C HIS A 44 -17.68 -7.83 -2.33
N SER A 45 -18.19 -6.87 -3.11
CA SER A 45 -18.33 -5.48 -2.66
C SER A 45 -19.22 -5.36 -1.42
N GLY A 46 -20.30 -6.16 -1.35
CA GLY A 46 -21.20 -6.19 -0.19
C GLY A 46 -20.52 -6.74 1.07
N GLU A 47 -19.81 -7.86 0.95
CA GLU A 47 -19.03 -8.44 2.03
C GLU A 47 -17.91 -7.52 2.49
N THR A 48 -17.26 -6.80 1.57
CA THR A 48 -16.24 -5.79 1.88
C THR A 48 -16.83 -4.66 2.74
N GLY A 49 -18.00 -4.13 2.37
CA GLY A 49 -18.71 -3.15 3.19
C GLY A 49 -19.06 -3.69 4.59
N ALA A 50 -19.46 -4.96 4.69
CA ALA A 50 -19.76 -5.57 5.98
C ALA A 50 -18.50 -5.80 6.85
N LEU A 51 -17.33 -6.05 6.24
CA LEU A 51 -16.04 -6.08 6.95
C LEU A 51 -15.67 -4.69 7.48
N VAL A 52 -15.81 -3.65 6.64
CA VAL A 52 -15.61 -2.24 7.02
C VAL A 52 -16.50 -1.85 8.19
N ASP A 53 -17.80 -2.17 8.13
CA ASP A 53 -18.74 -1.92 9.21
C ASP A 53 -18.34 -2.62 10.51
N ALA A 54 -17.93 -3.89 10.43
CA ALA A 54 -17.47 -4.64 11.60
C ALA A 54 -16.23 -3.99 12.25
N THR A 55 -15.23 -3.59 11.45
CA THR A 55 -14.04 -2.87 11.92
C THR A 55 -14.41 -1.59 12.66
N ARG A 56 -15.29 -0.79 12.07
CA ARG A 56 -15.74 0.50 12.64
C ARG A 56 -16.54 0.29 13.93
N GLN A 57 -17.41 -0.70 13.98
CA GLN A 57 -18.16 -1.06 15.19
C GLN A 57 -17.25 -1.52 16.33
N ALA A 58 -16.10 -2.11 16.02
CA ALA A 58 -15.06 -2.44 17.01
C ALA A 58 -14.21 -1.23 17.45
N GLY A 59 -14.46 -0.03 16.90
CA GLY A 59 -13.77 1.20 17.27
C GLY A 59 -12.45 1.45 16.53
N LEU A 60 -12.21 0.74 15.43
CA LEU A 60 -11.01 0.89 14.59
C LEU A 60 -11.38 1.66 13.30
N GLU A 61 -10.45 2.42 12.73
CA GLU A 61 -10.63 2.93 11.36
C GLU A 61 -10.57 1.77 10.35
N ALA A 62 -11.36 1.85 9.29
CA ALA A 62 -11.39 0.85 8.23
C ALA A 62 -10.84 1.43 6.92
N TRP A 63 -9.69 0.92 6.47
CA TRP A 63 -9.04 1.33 5.24
C TRP A 63 -9.25 0.27 4.16
N LEU A 64 -9.35 0.68 2.91
CA LEU A 64 -9.41 -0.23 1.75
C LEU A 64 -8.18 -0.05 0.87
N ASP A 65 -7.54 -1.17 0.53
CA ASP A 65 -6.35 -1.23 -0.31
C ASP A 65 -6.71 -1.72 -1.72
N CYS A 66 -6.25 -1.01 -2.76
CA CYS A 66 -6.42 -1.35 -4.17
C CYS A 66 -5.54 -2.53 -4.63
N TRP A 67 -5.49 -3.57 -3.81
CA TRP A 67 -4.61 -4.73 -3.88
C TRP A 67 -4.62 -5.39 -5.28
N GLY A 68 -3.49 -5.28 -6.00
CA GLY A 68 -3.25 -5.83 -7.34
C GLY A 68 -3.97 -5.15 -8.51
N LEU A 69 -4.65 -4.02 -8.29
CA LEU A 69 -5.50 -3.38 -9.29
C LEU A 69 -4.71 -3.00 -10.57
N GLY A 70 -5.16 -3.49 -11.73
CA GLY A 70 -4.51 -3.30 -13.03
C GLY A 70 -3.09 -3.86 -13.14
N GLY A 71 -2.63 -4.65 -12.17
CA GLY A 71 -1.23 -5.05 -12.02
C GLY A 71 -0.26 -3.87 -11.80
N LEU A 72 -0.77 -2.65 -11.61
CA LEU A 72 0.03 -1.45 -11.37
C LEU A 72 0.33 -1.28 -9.88
N PHE A 73 -0.67 -1.54 -9.04
CA PHE A 73 -0.53 -1.53 -7.59
C PHE A 73 -0.03 -2.87 -7.08
N ALA A 74 0.71 -2.86 -5.98
CA ALA A 74 1.28 -4.06 -5.39
C ALA A 74 0.19 -5.02 -4.87
N GLY A 75 0.62 -6.26 -4.64
CA GLY A 75 -0.24 -7.33 -4.13
C GLY A 75 -0.18 -8.62 -4.95
N GLU A 76 -0.69 -9.69 -4.35
CA GLU A 76 -0.72 -11.03 -4.94
C GLU A 76 -2.01 -11.31 -5.73
N ALA A 77 -2.95 -10.38 -5.75
CA ALA A 77 -4.18 -10.50 -6.53
C ALA A 77 -3.89 -10.38 -8.04
N PHE A 78 -4.59 -11.19 -8.83
CA PHE A 78 -4.56 -11.07 -10.28
C PHE A 78 -5.51 -9.96 -10.76
N SER A 79 -5.18 -9.38 -11.91
CA SER A 79 -6.00 -8.38 -12.58
C SER A 79 -6.75 -9.01 -13.76
N ASP A 80 -8.09 -9.03 -13.68
CA ASP A 80 -8.96 -9.39 -14.81
C ASP A 80 -8.98 -8.25 -15.84
N PHE A 81 -8.84 -6.99 -15.41
CA PHE A 81 -8.70 -5.84 -16.29
C PHE A 81 -7.61 -6.06 -17.33
N LEU A 82 -6.45 -6.60 -16.95
CA LEU A 82 -5.38 -6.89 -17.91
C LEU A 82 -5.74 -7.96 -18.93
N LEU A 83 -6.64 -8.90 -18.60
CA LEU A 83 -7.14 -9.91 -19.53
C LEU A 83 -8.18 -9.32 -20.50
N GLN A 84 -9.04 -8.43 -20.00
CA GLN A 84 -10.11 -7.79 -20.79
C GLN A 84 -9.59 -6.63 -21.65
N HIS A 85 -8.53 -5.95 -21.20
CA HIS A 85 -7.97 -4.74 -21.80
C HIS A 85 -6.48 -4.90 -22.13
N PRO A 86 -6.10 -5.84 -23.00
CA PRO A 86 -4.71 -5.95 -23.43
C PRO A 86 -4.21 -4.63 -24.03
N GLU A 87 -5.04 -3.86 -24.73
CA GLU A 87 -4.75 -2.52 -25.26
C GLU A 87 -4.28 -1.50 -24.22
N ALA A 88 -4.67 -1.68 -22.95
CA ALA A 88 -4.26 -0.80 -21.86
C ALA A 88 -2.88 -1.14 -21.26
N TRP A 89 -2.23 -2.21 -21.75
CA TRP A 89 -0.90 -2.62 -21.30
C TRP A 89 0.16 -1.59 -21.65
N GLN A 90 1.19 -1.48 -20.80
CA GLN A 90 2.36 -0.68 -21.12
C GLN A 90 3.13 -1.27 -22.32
N VAL A 91 3.73 -0.39 -23.12
CA VAL A 91 4.50 -0.76 -24.31
C VAL A 91 5.92 -0.26 -24.16
N ARG A 92 6.92 -1.15 -24.25
CA ARG A 92 8.34 -0.82 -24.20
C ARG A 92 8.82 -0.17 -25.51
N PRO A 93 9.96 0.54 -25.52
CA PRO A 93 10.51 1.17 -26.74
C PRO A 93 10.76 0.21 -27.91
N ASP A 94 11.03 -1.08 -27.63
CA ASP A 94 11.20 -2.14 -28.64
C ASP A 94 9.87 -2.70 -29.18
N GLY A 95 8.73 -2.19 -28.67
CA GLY A 95 7.39 -2.61 -29.04
C GLY A 95 6.84 -3.76 -28.22
N GLU A 96 7.61 -4.33 -27.28
CA GLU A 96 7.12 -5.38 -26.39
C GLU A 96 6.02 -4.85 -25.46
N ARG A 97 4.95 -5.63 -25.27
CA ARG A 97 3.84 -5.27 -24.37
C ARG A 97 4.05 -5.94 -23.02
N VAL A 98 3.94 -5.15 -21.95
CA VAL A 98 4.11 -5.59 -20.57
C VAL A 98 2.74 -5.64 -19.91
N PRO A 99 2.34 -6.77 -19.29
CA PRO A 99 1.01 -6.95 -18.68
C PRO A 99 0.90 -6.18 -17.36
N VAL A 100 0.92 -4.86 -17.45
CA VAL A 100 0.68 -3.89 -16.38
C VAL A 100 -0.04 -2.72 -17.02
N ALA A 101 -1.07 -2.20 -16.35
CA ALA A 101 -1.85 -1.10 -16.88
C ALA A 101 -0.99 0.16 -17.08
N CYS A 102 -1.22 0.88 -18.16
CA CYS A 102 -0.60 2.18 -18.36
C CYS A 102 -1.35 3.25 -17.54
N PRO A 103 -0.66 4.05 -16.71
CA PRO A 103 -1.30 5.09 -15.88
C PRO A 103 -1.97 6.21 -16.70
N ASN A 104 -1.67 6.30 -17.99
CA ASN A 104 -2.18 7.34 -18.88
C ASN A 104 -3.37 6.86 -19.73
N VAL A 105 -3.68 5.56 -19.76
CA VAL A 105 -4.78 5.04 -20.58
C VAL A 105 -6.12 5.32 -19.89
N PRO A 106 -7.11 5.94 -20.59
CA PRO A 106 -8.40 6.28 -20.01
C PRO A 106 -9.15 5.10 -19.37
N ALA A 107 -9.09 3.92 -19.98
CA ALA A 107 -9.75 2.72 -19.46
C ALA A 107 -9.27 2.33 -18.05
N PHE A 108 -7.97 2.46 -17.78
CA PHE A 108 -7.43 2.16 -16.45
C PHE A 108 -7.80 3.23 -15.42
N ARG A 109 -7.79 4.51 -15.82
CA ARG A 109 -8.24 5.62 -14.96
C ARG A 109 -9.70 5.46 -14.55
N GLU A 110 -10.53 4.97 -15.46
CA GLU A 110 -11.93 4.67 -15.21
C GLU A 110 -12.13 3.50 -14.23
N LEU A 111 -11.32 2.44 -14.37
CA LEU A 111 -11.30 1.34 -13.38
C LEU A 111 -10.94 1.87 -11.98
N LEU A 112 -9.88 2.68 -11.87
CA LEU A 112 -9.45 3.23 -10.60
C LEU A 112 -10.52 4.13 -9.99
N ARG A 113 -11.16 4.99 -10.79
CA ARG A 113 -12.30 5.81 -10.34
C ARG A 113 -13.45 4.95 -9.81
N THR A 114 -13.82 3.90 -10.54
CA THR A 114 -14.87 2.96 -10.14
C THR A 114 -14.53 2.27 -8.82
N TRP A 115 -13.27 1.87 -8.64
CA TRP A 115 -12.79 1.27 -7.40
C TRP A 115 -12.86 2.25 -6.22
N ILE A 116 -12.44 3.51 -6.41
CA ILE A 116 -12.52 4.57 -5.38
C ILE A 116 -13.98 4.81 -4.97
N GLU A 117 -14.90 4.87 -5.93
CA GLU A 117 -16.33 5.03 -5.67
C GLU A 117 -16.91 3.85 -4.89
N ALA A 118 -16.51 2.63 -5.23
CA ALA A 118 -16.91 1.45 -4.49
C ALA A 118 -16.34 1.45 -3.07
N ALA A 119 -15.09 1.89 -2.87
CA ALA A 119 -14.49 2.02 -1.56
C ALA A 119 -15.22 3.05 -0.68
N ALA A 120 -15.60 4.20 -1.25
CA ALA A 120 -16.44 5.19 -0.59
C ALA A 120 -17.84 4.62 -0.27
N GLY A 121 -18.46 3.92 -1.21
CA GLY A 121 -19.77 3.28 -1.03
C GLY A 121 -19.77 2.17 0.02
N ALA A 122 -18.63 1.51 0.24
CA ALA A 122 -18.43 0.53 1.30
C ALA A 122 -18.25 1.17 2.70
N GLY A 123 -18.14 2.50 2.78
CA GLY A 123 -18.04 3.23 4.05
C GLY A 123 -16.63 3.30 4.63
N ALA A 124 -15.60 3.13 3.81
CA ALA A 124 -14.21 3.20 4.26
C ALA A 124 -13.86 4.58 4.85
N ASP A 125 -12.96 4.61 5.82
CA ASP A 125 -12.38 5.84 6.38
C ASP A 125 -11.24 6.37 5.51
N ALA A 126 -10.51 5.47 4.86
CA ALA A 126 -9.40 5.80 3.98
C ALA A 126 -9.25 4.79 2.84
N VAL A 127 -8.60 5.23 1.77
CA VAL A 127 -8.06 4.35 0.74
C VAL A 127 -6.54 4.34 0.78
N PHE A 128 -5.97 3.16 0.57
CA PHE A 128 -4.54 2.95 0.43
C PHE A 128 -4.23 2.56 -1.02
N PHE A 129 -3.41 3.38 -1.67
CA PHE A 129 -2.86 3.11 -3.00
C PHE A 129 -1.52 2.39 -2.84
N ASP A 130 -1.56 1.06 -2.91
CA ASP A 130 -0.43 0.19 -2.53
C ASP A 130 0.69 0.20 -3.58
N ASP A 131 1.84 0.76 -3.18
CA ASP A 131 3.10 0.80 -3.91
C ASP A 131 2.92 0.76 -5.44
N PRO A 132 2.40 1.82 -6.09
CA PRO A 132 2.21 1.82 -7.53
C PRO A 132 3.55 1.73 -8.26
N LEU A 133 3.73 0.69 -9.08
CA LEU A 133 4.98 0.39 -9.77
C LEU A 133 4.82 0.50 -11.28
N ALA A 134 5.68 1.31 -11.91
CA ALA A 134 5.91 1.22 -13.35
C ALA A 134 6.97 0.12 -13.59
N PRO A 135 6.65 -0.95 -14.34
CA PRO A 135 7.50 -2.14 -14.48
C PRO A 135 8.68 -1.96 -15.45
N ALA A 136 9.03 -0.75 -15.86
CA ALA A 136 9.94 -0.57 -16.99
C ALA A 136 11.13 0.33 -16.67
N GLU A 137 12.31 -0.16 -17.06
CA GLU A 137 13.57 0.58 -17.10
C GLU A 137 13.52 1.78 -18.07
N ALA A 138 12.52 1.80 -18.95
CA ALA A 138 12.27 2.83 -19.96
C ALA A 138 10.77 3.19 -20.05
N ALA A 139 10.47 4.42 -20.46
CA ALA A 139 9.11 4.95 -20.59
C ALA A 139 8.19 4.05 -21.43
N CYS A 140 6.91 3.97 -21.02
CA CYS A 140 5.86 3.44 -21.87
C CYS A 140 5.70 4.32 -23.12
N VAL A 141 5.64 3.69 -24.28
CA VAL A 141 5.46 4.35 -25.60
C VAL A 141 4.12 3.98 -26.26
N CYS A 142 3.08 3.67 -25.48
CA CYS A 142 1.74 3.48 -26.03
C CYS A 142 1.22 4.77 -26.70
N HIS A 143 0.09 4.68 -27.40
CA HIS A 143 -0.51 5.84 -28.07
C HIS A 143 -0.77 7.00 -27.09
N ASP A 144 -1.45 6.74 -25.97
CA ASP A 144 -1.78 7.75 -24.96
C ASP A 144 -0.54 8.38 -24.33
N CYS A 145 0.51 7.58 -24.07
CA CYS A 145 1.78 8.12 -23.60
C CYS A 145 2.42 9.03 -24.65
N ARG A 146 2.43 8.66 -25.94
CA ARG A 146 2.96 9.53 -27.01
C ARG A 146 2.19 10.83 -27.16
N GLU A 147 0.89 10.83 -26.88
CA GLU A 147 0.08 12.05 -26.88
C GLU A 147 0.32 12.92 -25.63
N ALA A 148 0.55 12.29 -24.46
CA ALA A 148 0.91 13.00 -23.23
C ALA A 148 2.37 13.52 -23.21
N GLN A 149 3.25 12.92 -24.02
CA GLN A 149 4.70 13.14 -24.08
C GLN A 149 5.24 14.44 -24.72
N PRO A 150 4.57 15.19 -25.63
CA PRO A 150 5.26 16.19 -26.46
C PRO A 150 5.97 17.31 -25.69
N ALA A 151 5.49 17.67 -24.50
CA ALA A 151 6.16 18.67 -23.64
C ALA A 151 7.22 18.07 -22.69
N PHE A 152 7.21 16.74 -22.49
CA PHE A 152 8.00 16.07 -21.47
C PHE A 152 9.31 15.48 -22.02
N LEU A 153 9.25 14.78 -23.16
CA LEU A 153 10.45 14.12 -23.73
C LEU A 153 11.42 15.09 -24.41
N GLU A 154 10.99 16.30 -24.77
CA GLU A 154 11.91 17.35 -25.24
C GLU A 154 12.83 17.86 -24.11
N ALA A 155 12.55 17.53 -22.85
CA ALA A 155 13.23 18.06 -21.67
C ALA A 155 13.91 17.01 -20.75
N GLN A 156 13.57 15.72 -20.83
CA GLN A 156 13.96 14.69 -19.84
C GLN A 156 14.08 13.25 -20.41
N ASP A 157 14.52 12.30 -19.58
CA ASP A 157 14.58 10.87 -19.91
C ASP A 157 13.27 10.10 -19.64
N GLY A 158 13.20 8.85 -20.12
CA GLY A 158 12.00 8.02 -19.99
C GLY A 158 11.64 7.60 -18.55
N ARG A 159 12.60 7.52 -17.63
CA ARG A 159 12.32 7.18 -16.22
C ARG A 159 11.62 8.33 -15.52
N THR A 160 12.06 9.55 -15.81
CA THR A 160 11.42 10.78 -15.31
C THR A 160 9.96 10.86 -15.78
N PHE A 161 9.65 10.39 -17.01
CA PHE A 161 8.27 10.40 -17.54
C PHE A 161 7.35 9.44 -16.80
N GLN A 162 7.85 8.27 -16.44
CA GLN A 162 7.06 7.28 -15.69
C GLN A 162 6.78 7.75 -14.28
N GLN A 163 7.78 8.31 -13.59
CA GLN A 163 7.59 8.92 -12.28
C GLN A 163 6.54 10.04 -12.36
N TRP A 164 6.67 10.94 -13.34
CA TRP A 164 5.70 12.00 -13.57
C TRP A 164 4.29 11.46 -13.83
N SER A 165 4.15 10.45 -14.70
CA SER A 165 2.85 9.84 -15.03
C SER A 165 2.19 9.17 -13.82
N LEU A 166 2.98 8.46 -13.00
CA LEU A 166 2.50 7.87 -11.76
C LEU A 166 2.07 8.92 -10.76
N GLY A 167 2.89 9.95 -10.52
CA GLY A 167 2.53 11.01 -9.59
C GLY A 167 1.27 11.79 -10.03
N ARG A 168 1.11 12.04 -11.33
CA ARG A 168 -0.14 12.62 -11.89
C ARG A 168 -1.36 11.71 -11.66
N LEU A 169 -1.20 10.40 -11.87
CA LEU A 169 -2.27 9.44 -11.56
C LEU A 169 -2.62 9.48 -10.07
N MET A 170 -1.63 9.50 -9.18
CA MET A 170 -1.84 9.55 -7.73
C MET A 170 -2.47 10.86 -7.26
N GLU A 171 -2.06 12.00 -7.81
CA GLU A 171 -2.73 13.29 -7.58
C GLU A 171 -4.21 13.21 -7.94
N ASP A 172 -4.53 12.79 -9.18
CA ASP A 172 -5.91 12.72 -9.65
C ASP A 172 -6.76 11.71 -8.84
N ALA A 173 -6.17 10.57 -8.47
CA ALA A 173 -6.81 9.54 -7.65
C ALA A 173 -7.07 10.01 -6.22
N CYS A 174 -6.10 10.67 -5.60
CA CYS A 174 -6.26 11.20 -4.26
C CYS A 174 -7.28 12.34 -4.20
N ASP A 175 -7.29 13.23 -5.21
CA ASP A 175 -8.30 14.29 -5.33
C ASP A 175 -9.70 13.71 -5.46
N SER A 176 -9.86 12.66 -6.27
CA SER A 176 -11.14 11.96 -6.44
C SER A 176 -11.61 11.33 -5.13
N ALA A 177 -10.73 10.63 -4.42
CA ALA A 177 -11.05 10.00 -3.13
C ALA A 177 -11.42 11.04 -2.06
N ARG A 178 -10.66 12.14 -1.94
CA ARG A 178 -10.98 13.24 -1.01
C ARG A 178 -12.30 13.92 -1.36
N GLY A 179 -12.63 14.05 -2.64
CA GLY A 179 -13.92 14.54 -3.12
C GLY A 179 -15.11 13.70 -2.65
N LEU A 180 -14.88 12.42 -2.33
CA LEU A 180 -15.86 11.50 -1.76
C LEU A 180 -15.78 11.38 -0.22
N GLY A 181 -14.93 12.20 0.42
CA GLY A 181 -14.79 12.23 1.88
C GLY A 181 -13.83 11.19 2.46
N LEU A 182 -13.04 10.50 1.62
CA LEU A 182 -12.05 9.53 2.07
C LEU A 182 -10.73 10.21 2.43
N ARG A 183 -10.05 9.71 3.48
CA ARG A 183 -8.62 9.95 3.65
C ARG A 183 -7.82 9.18 2.62
N THR A 184 -6.63 9.67 2.27
CA THR A 184 -5.79 9.03 1.26
C THR A 184 -4.41 8.66 1.81
N ALA A 185 -3.99 7.43 1.56
CA ALA A 185 -2.65 6.95 1.83
C ALA A 185 -2.03 6.42 0.53
N VAL A 186 -0.78 6.76 0.26
CA VAL A 186 -0.04 6.24 -0.90
C VAL A 186 1.22 5.53 -0.43
N GLY A 187 1.37 4.27 -0.83
CA GLY A 187 2.56 3.47 -0.61
C GLY A 187 3.66 3.85 -1.59
N VAL A 188 4.91 3.78 -1.15
CA VAL A 188 6.08 3.98 -1.99
C VAL A 188 7.17 2.96 -1.65
N LEU A 189 7.89 2.51 -2.67
CA LEU A 189 9.13 1.79 -2.47
C LEU A 189 10.30 2.76 -2.22
N PRO A 190 11.29 2.36 -1.38
CA PRO A 190 12.50 3.13 -1.17
C PRO A 190 13.23 3.43 -2.50
N GLY A 191 13.61 4.69 -2.71
CA GLY A 191 14.35 5.13 -3.90
C GLY A 191 13.49 5.38 -5.15
N SER A 192 12.15 5.32 -5.06
CA SER A 192 11.25 5.55 -6.20
C SER A 192 11.19 7.01 -6.67
N GLY A 193 11.55 7.99 -5.83
CA GLY A 193 11.42 9.44 -6.10
C GLY A 193 9.96 9.96 -6.07
N LEU A 194 9.00 9.06 -5.85
CA LEU A 194 7.58 9.39 -5.71
C LEU A 194 7.24 10.14 -4.40
N PRO A 195 7.89 9.85 -3.24
CA PRO A 195 7.59 10.57 -1.99
C PRO A 195 7.75 12.09 -2.11
N GLU A 196 8.83 12.55 -2.74
CA GLU A 196 9.13 13.98 -2.91
C GLU A 196 8.11 14.64 -3.83
N GLN A 197 7.67 13.96 -4.89
CA GLN A 197 6.64 14.45 -5.79
C GLN A 197 5.29 14.57 -5.07
N LEU A 198 4.86 13.51 -4.37
CA LEU A 198 3.61 13.52 -3.61
C LEU A 198 3.62 14.56 -2.48
N ALA A 199 4.78 14.74 -1.84
CA ALA A 199 4.98 15.72 -0.79
C ALA A 199 4.87 17.16 -1.32
N ALA A 200 5.55 17.45 -2.43
CA ALA A 200 5.51 18.76 -3.07
C ALA A 200 4.10 19.12 -3.57
N ALA A 201 3.36 18.14 -4.10
CA ALA A 201 2.00 18.31 -4.57
C ALA A 201 0.95 18.33 -3.43
N ARG A 202 1.31 17.91 -2.21
CA ARG A 202 0.37 17.65 -1.11
C ARG A 202 -0.77 16.72 -1.54
N ALA A 203 -0.43 15.70 -2.33
CA ALA A 203 -1.40 14.86 -3.03
C ALA A 203 -2.20 13.95 -2.07
N ALA A 204 -1.53 13.37 -1.07
CA ALA A 204 -2.12 12.39 -0.15
C ALA A 204 -2.15 12.88 1.30
N ASP A 205 -3.01 12.35 2.16
CA ASP A 205 -2.95 12.65 3.60
C ASP A 205 -1.79 11.92 4.28
N VAL A 206 -1.48 10.70 3.82
CA VAL A 206 -0.43 9.81 4.34
C VAL A 206 0.49 9.39 3.20
N ILE A 207 1.81 9.48 3.42
CA ILE A 207 2.81 8.86 2.53
C ILE A 207 3.46 7.71 3.30
N ALA A 208 3.24 6.49 2.83
CA ALA A 208 3.70 5.27 3.47
C ALA A 208 4.90 4.69 2.72
N VAL A 209 5.91 4.19 3.44
CA VAL A 209 7.04 3.47 2.83
C VAL A 209 7.03 1.98 3.16
N SER A 210 7.37 1.16 2.17
CA SER A 210 7.50 -0.30 2.30
C SER A 210 8.96 -0.74 2.26
N PRO A 211 9.73 -0.65 3.37
CA PRO A 211 11.13 -1.04 3.40
C PRO A 211 11.29 -2.57 3.50
N LEU A 212 11.06 -3.28 2.38
CA LEU A 212 11.07 -4.75 2.32
C LEU A 212 12.50 -5.34 2.32
N TRP A 213 13.20 -5.28 3.46
CA TRP A 213 14.61 -5.68 3.56
C TRP A 213 14.87 -7.13 3.12
N ARG A 214 13.90 -8.03 3.31
CA ARG A 214 14.03 -9.44 2.87
C ARG A 214 14.02 -9.55 1.35
N ALA A 215 13.09 -8.86 0.69
CA ALA A 215 12.95 -8.88 -0.77
C ALA A 215 14.17 -8.26 -1.46
N HIS A 216 14.75 -7.21 -0.85
CA HIS A 216 15.90 -6.50 -1.39
C HIS A 216 17.26 -7.05 -0.92
N GLY A 217 17.28 -8.08 -0.07
CA GLY A 217 18.52 -8.66 0.46
C GLY A 217 19.35 -7.67 1.31
N GLN A 218 18.69 -6.74 1.99
CA GLN A 218 19.33 -5.63 2.70
C GLN A 218 19.48 -5.92 4.22
N PRO A 219 20.45 -5.28 4.89
CA PRO A 219 20.54 -5.29 6.35
C PRO A 219 19.35 -4.55 6.98
N VAL A 220 18.69 -5.18 7.97
CA VAL A 220 17.39 -4.74 8.51
C VAL A 220 17.41 -3.29 9.00
N SER A 221 18.07 -3.01 10.12
CA SER A 221 18.00 -1.71 10.77
C SER A 221 18.47 -0.53 9.92
N PRO A 222 19.66 -0.54 9.27
CA PRO A 222 20.10 0.61 8.48
C PRO A 222 19.21 0.85 7.26
N TYR A 223 18.81 -0.20 6.53
CA TYR A 223 17.95 -0.03 5.36
C TYR A 223 16.55 0.49 5.73
N VAL A 224 15.95 -0.08 6.77
CA VAL A 224 14.63 0.35 7.26
C VAL A 224 14.70 1.79 7.79
N TYR A 225 15.73 2.13 8.57
CA TYR A 225 15.92 3.48 9.08
C TYR A 225 16.06 4.50 7.95
N ASP A 226 16.95 4.26 6.98
CA ASP A 226 17.22 5.19 5.89
C ASP A 226 15.97 5.42 5.02
N ALA A 227 15.23 4.35 4.71
CA ALA A 227 13.98 4.44 3.96
C ALA A 227 12.90 5.26 4.71
N CYS A 228 12.74 5.02 6.01
CA CYS A 228 11.79 5.74 6.85
C CYS A 228 12.18 7.20 7.04
N ALA A 229 13.47 7.47 7.25
CA ALA A 229 13.99 8.82 7.44
C ALA A 229 13.82 9.67 6.17
N ALA A 230 13.97 9.07 4.99
CA ALA A 230 13.73 9.75 3.72
C ALA A 230 12.25 10.20 3.59
N VAL A 231 11.29 9.33 3.89
CA VAL A 231 9.86 9.70 3.83
C VAL A 231 9.47 10.68 4.93
N ALA A 232 9.98 10.53 6.15
CA ALA A 232 9.78 11.49 7.22
C ALA A 232 10.31 12.89 6.84
N ALA A 233 11.49 12.95 6.22
CA ALA A 233 12.06 14.20 5.72
C ALA A 233 11.22 14.80 4.58
N ALA A 234 10.77 14.00 3.61
CA ALA A 234 9.90 14.48 2.53
C ALA A 234 8.59 15.08 3.06
N CYS A 235 8.01 14.48 4.10
CA CYS A 235 6.74 14.91 4.70
C CYS A 235 6.88 16.13 5.63
N HIS A 236 8.09 16.47 6.08
CA HIS A 236 8.32 17.49 7.11
C HIS A 236 7.66 18.84 6.77
N ASP A 237 7.89 19.34 5.55
CA ASP A 237 7.40 20.66 5.12
C ASP A 237 5.95 20.62 4.61
N SER A 238 5.53 19.48 4.04
CA SER A 238 4.19 19.30 3.51
C SER A 238 3.14 19.03 4.61
N ARG A 239 3.57 18.64 5.82
CA ARG A 239 2.70 18.22 6.94
C ARG A 239 1.79 17.03 6.61
N GLN A 240 2.14 16.26 5.60
CA GLN A 240 1.52 14.95 5.37
C GLN A 240 2.06 13.98 6.43
N GLU A 241 1.29 12.95 6.74
CA GLU A 241 1.67 11.98 7.77
C GLU A 241 2.63 10.93 7.17
N PRO A 242 3.87 10.80 7.67
CA PRO A 242 4.74 9.71 7.25
C PRO A 242 4.34 8.42 7.97
N MET A 243 4.29 7.32 7.21
CA MET A 243 3.94 5.98 7.70
C MET A 243 4.95 4.95 7.21
N ALA A 244 5.12 3.83 7.94
CA ALA A 244 5.95 2.72 7.49
C ALA A 244 5.22 1.37 7.58
N TRP A 245 5.45 0.52 6.58
CA TRP A 245 5.00 -0.86 6.56
C TRP A 245 6.06 -1.80 7.14
N LEU A 246 5.71 -2.46 8.25
CA LEU A 246 6.47 -3.51 8.87
C LEU A 246 6.22 -4.84 8.15
N GLN A 247 7.28 -5.37 7.53
CA GLN A 247 7.26 -6.68 6.90
C GLN A 247 7.22 -7.78 7.98
N ALA A 248 6.10 -8.50 8.04
CA ALA A 248 5.94 -9.72 8.85
C ALA A 248 5.68 -10.98 7.99
N PHE A 249 5.67 -10.82 6.67
CA PHE A 249 5.51 -11.89 5.70
C PHE A 249 6.86 -12.39 5.17
N SER A 250 6.91 -13.64 4.71
CA SER A 250 8.10 -14.31 4.17
C SER A 250 9.32 -14.25 5.10
N ILE A 251 9.08 -14.24 6.41
CA ILE A 251 10.12 -14.28 7.43
C ILE A 251 10.60 -15.74 7.59
N PRO A 252 11.90 -16.03 7.35
CA PRO A 252 12.44 -17.37 7.57
C PRO A 252 12.46 -17.73 9.06
N ALA A 253 12.43 -19.01 9.36
CA ALA A 253 12.57 -19.53 10.70
C ALA A 253 13.86 -19.01 11.36
N ASN A 254 13.76 -18.61 12.63
CA ASN A 254 14.86 -18.08 13.43
C ASN A 254 15.32 -16.67 13.02
N ARG A 255 14.51 -15.93 12.24
CA ARG A 255 14.75 -14.51 11.88
C ARG A 255 13.61 -13.60 12.33
N GLU A 256 12.72 -14.08 13.19
CA GLU A 256 11.55 -13.33 13.67
C GLU A 256 11.97 -12.07 14.44
N ASN A 257 13.14 -12.08 15.09
CA ASN A 257 13.71 -10.90 15.75
C ASN A 257 13.99 -9.70 14.82
N GLU A 258 13.93 -9.89 13.50
CA GLU A 258 14.07 -8.81 12.53
C GLU A 258 12.86 -7.91 12.49
N ILE A 259 11.67 -8.44 12.80
CA ILE A 259 10.44 -7.66 12.95
C ILE A 259 10.66 -6.61 14.05
N THR A 260 11.23 -6.99 15.19
CA THR A 260 11.56 -6.05 16.27
C THR A 260 12.58 -5.03 15.83
N GLN A 261 13.69 -5.46 15.21
CA GLN A 261 14.75 -4.55 14.73
C GLN A 261 14.23 -3.53 13.71
N ALA A 262 13.33 -3.95 12.81
CA ALA A 262 12.70 -3.07 11.84
C ALA A 262 11.75 -2.07 12.51
N ALA A 263 10.90 -2.52 13.43
CA ALA A 263 9.99 -1.65 14.17
C ALA A 263 10.73 -0.58 14.98
N GLU A 264 11.83 -0.95 15.64
CA GLU A 264 12.70 -0.02 16.36
C GLU A 264 13.36 1.00 15.41
N ALA A 265 13.83 0.55 14.25
CA ALA A 265 14.43 1.42 13.24
C ALA A 265 13.41 2.43 12.65
N MET A 266 12.16 2.01 12.42
CA MET A 266 11.08 2.88 11.97
C MET A 266 10.83 4.03 12.94
N VAL A 267 10.70 3.72 14.23
CA VAL A 267 10.44 4.75 15.26
C VAL A 267 11.67 5.64 15.49
N ALA A 268 12.88 5.07 15.45
CA ALA A 268 14.11 5.85 15.52
C ALA A 268 14.23 6.86 14.35
N ALA A 269 13.68 6.52 13.19
CA ALA A 269 13.61 7.40 12.02
C ALA A 269 12.50 8.47 12.11
N GLY A 270 11.72 8.51 13.19
CA GLY A 270 10.66 9.50 13.42
C GLY A 270 9.27 9.09 12.94
N ILE A 271 9.06 7.81 12.59
CA ILE A 271 7.74 7.32 12.19
C ILE A 271 6.86 7.11 13.44
N ALA A 272 5.70 7.75 13.44
CA ALA A 272 4.68 7.63 14.50
C ALA A 272 3.44 6.84 14.08
N ASN A 273 3.39 6.38 12.82
CA ASN A 273 2.36 5.54 12.26
C ASN A 273 2.99 4.31 11.59
N VAL A 274 2.79 3.13 12.19
CA VAL A 274 3.39 1.86 11.72
C VAL A 274 2.28 0.86 11.47
N SER A 275 2.25 0.28 10.27
CA SER A 275 1.34 -0.83 9.95
C SER A 275 2.08 -2.09 9.62
N THR A 276 1.51 -3.26 9.93
CA THR A 276 2.12 -4.54 9.60
C THR A 276 1.42 -5.18 8.41
N TRP A 277 2.22 -5.54 7.40
CA TRP A 277 1.82 -6.52 6.41
C TRP A 277 2.38 -7.89 6.85
N CYS A 278 1.56 -8.82 7.32
CA CYS A 278 0.10 -8.81 7.43
C CYS A 278 -0.37 -9.59 8.67
N TYR A 279 -1.68 -9.55 8.95
CA TYR A 279 -2.32 -10.31 10.03
C TYR A 279 -1.84 -11.77 10.03
N ARG A 280 -1.46 -12.26 11.22
CA ARG A 280 -0.88 -13.60 11.43
C ARG A 280 0.27 -13.96 10.51
N ALA A 281 1.08 -12.96 10.11
CA ALA A 281 2.30 -13.17 9.33
C ALA A 281 2.07 -13.96 8.02
N GLY A 282 0.90 -13.75 7.39
CA GLY A 282 0.55 -14.36 6.11
C GLY A 282 0.14 -15.82 6.18
N GLU A 283 -0.25 -16.34 7.36
CA GLU A 283 -0.61 -17.75 7.59
C GLU A 283 -1.54 -18.33 6.49
N GLN A 284 -2.51 -17.53 6.03
CA GLN A 284 -3.51 -17.90 5.04
C GLN A 284 -3.00 -18.00 3.59
N MET A 285 -1.79 -17.52 3.27
CA MET A 285 -1.31 -17.42 1.89
C MET A 285 0.12 -17.95 1.74
N THR A 286 0.24 -19.17 1.19
CA THR A 286 1.51 -19.89 1.03
C THR A 286 2.63 -19.08 0.39
N ALA A 287 2.32 -18.23 -0.60
CA ALA A 287 3.33 -17.44 -1.34
C ALA A 287 4.08 -16.42 -0.47
N ILE A 288 3.43 -15.91 0.58
CA ILE A 288 3.98 -14.89 1.48
C ILE A 288 4.05 -15.33 2.94
N ARG A 289 3.62 -16.56 3.23
CA ARG A 289 3.58 -17.09 4.60
C ARG A 289 4.98 -17.15 5.19
N SER A 290 5.17 -16.56 6.36
CA SER A 290 6.39 -16.75 7.16
C SER A 290 6.54 -18.21 7.59
N GLU A 291 7.77 -18.71 7.72
CA GLU A 291 8.01 -20.14 8.00
C GLU A 291 7.49 -20.56 9.40
N GLN A 292 7.51 -19.62 10.35
CA GLN A 292 6.88 -19.76 11.67
C GLN A 292 5.85 -18.63 11.88
N PRO A 293 4.66 -18.71 11.27
CA PRO A 293 3.73 -17.59 11.21
C PRO A 293 3.22 -17.18 12.60
N GLN A 294 2.99 -18.15 13.49
CA GLN A 294 2.61 -17.88 14.88
C GLN A 294 3.69 -17.08 15.62
N LEU A 295 4.95 -17.52 15.58
CA LEU A 295 6.06 -16.85 16.26
C LEU A 295 6.32 -15.45 15.67
N ALA A 296 6.25 -15.31 14.35
CA ALA A 296 6.38 -14.02 13.68
C ALA A 296 5.27 -13.06 14.12
N TRP A 297 4.01 -13.52 14.19
CA TRP A 297 2.90 -12.71 14.66
C TRP A 297 3.00 -12.34 16.14
N GLU A 298 3.37 -13.28 17.02
CA GLU A 298 3.65 -12.99 18.43
C GLU A 298 4.75 -11.92 18.58
N THR A 299 5.75 -11.94 17.69
CA THR A 299 6.80 -10.92 17.64
C THR A 299 6.27 -9.54 17.22
N VAL A 300 5.38 -9.48 16.22
CA VAL A 300 4.68 -8.23 15.85
C VAL A 300 3.92 -7.67 17.05
N VAL A 301 3.13 -8.50 17.73
CA VAL A 301 2.33 -8.08 18.89
C VAL A 301 3.24 -7.56 20.02
N ALA A 302 4.36 -8.23 20.29
CA ALA A 302 5.34 -7.79 21.28
C ALA A 302 5.98 -6.44 20.90
N ALA A 303 6.33 -6.25 19.62
CA ALA A 303 6.85 -4.99 19.12
C ALA A 303 5.80 -3.87 19.29
N TYR A 304 4.55 -4.09 18.88
CA TYR A 304 3.46 -3.11 18.97
C TYR A 304 3.20 -2.65 20.39
N ARG A 305 3.16 -3.58 21.35
CA ARG A 305 3.03 -3.26 22.78
C ARG A 305 4.19 -2.41 23.28
N SER A 306 5.41 -2.73 22.85
CA SER A 306 6.61 -1.97 23.22
C SER A 306 6.56 -0.54 22.66
N LEU A 307 6.13 -0.37 21.40
CA LEU A 307 5.98 0.95 20.77
C LEU A 307 4.90 1.81 21.44
N LYS A 308 3.74 1.23 21.79
CA LYS A 308 2.67 1.94 22.52
C LYS A 308 3.13 2.34 23.93
N ALA A 309 3.82 1.45 24.65
CA ALA A 309 4.35 1.75 25.98
C ALA A 309 5.37 2.89 25.96
N ALA A 310 6.30 2.87 25.00
CA ALA A 310 7.28 3.94 24.82
C ALA A 310 6.63 5.30 24.51
N SER A 311 5.54 5.31 23.74
CA SER A 311 4.80 6.53 23.40
C SER A 311 3.97 7.11 24.56
N ALA A 312 3.58 6.29 25.53
CA ALA A 312 2.75 6.74 26.66
C ALA A 312 3.57 7.30 27.83
N GLY A 313 4.89 7.06 27.86
CA GLY A 313 5.80 7.49 28.92
C GLY A 313 6.64 8.72 28.60
N GLY A 314 6.52 9.29 27.40
CA GLY A 314 7.18 10.54 26.97
C GLY A 314 6.21 11.71 26.98
#